data_AF-A0A1Y4RPY8-F1
#
_entry.id   AF-A0A1Y4RPY8-F1
#
_cell.length_a   1.000
_cell.length_b   1.000
_cell.length_c   1.000
_cell.angle_alpha   90.00
_cell.angle_beta   90.00
_cell.angle_gamma   90.00
#
_symmetry.space_group_name_H-M   'P 1'
#
loop_
_entity.id
_entity.type
_entity.pdbx_description
1 polymer ?
#
loop_
_entity_poly.entity_id
_entity_poly.type
_entity_poly.pdbx_seq_one_letter_code
_entity_poly.pdbx_strand_id
1 'polypeptide(L)'
;MPMLTYFPSPYPDEWWYSVLCRYHVRSGHSKYATTINELYSDRPMVHGRLIPGGDCAAILSNLPPGVLSIDDVLANYTLLPYYTRFFAADKKQQVWDALLDGHGSGITSLRTQMPDGTEGLKYCPTCYLLDTEKYGEPFWHRVHQIPLLPICPMHQVPLVVVPAKFTRLSEMFLPLVSVRHQKAEHREKAPWMESLTDMLTALVCGEYAPTVGYNNLHTALINAGYGVDKISEHQALSAAKIQQAAREYYGTQIYEQYFASLSAAVLSRLAKWQLSSPERYALLAVMVGMDADTLFGLAIEPIDPLLEKLLSYKEAGVIYGKSDLAAKMGIQPGQLDSLAQKYNIQPFWRQIRQDRCKCIRLLLTNGEYELILKAARESGNTQLAVFVRTIVLDVLCNKEESKCDQKSTGKL
;
A
#
# COMPACT_ATOMS: atom_id res chain seq x y z
N MET A 1 12.14 -43.70 21.02
CA MET A 1 12.81 -42.48 21.50
C MET A 1 12.19 -42.11 22.84
N PRO A 2 12.94 -41.59 23.81
CA PRO A 2 12.36 -41.18 25.09
C PRO A 2 11.35 -40.05 24.83
N MET A 3 10.10 -40.25 25.27
CA MET A 3 9.07 -39.22 25.22
C MET A 3 9.36 -38.16 26.28
N LEU A 4 9.08 -36.89 25.98
CA LEU A 4 9.20 -35.83 26.97
C LEU A 4 8.18 -36.05 28.08
N THR A 5 8.64 -36.04 29.34
CA THR A 5 7.78 -36.27 30.51
C THR A 5 6.92 -35.06 30.86
N TYR A 6 7.28 -33.89 30.33
CA TYR A 6 6.62 -32.61 30.59
C TYR A 6 6.81 -31.69 29.38
N PHE A 7 5.85 -30.81 29.09
CA PHE A 7 6.01 -29.69 28.16
C PHE A 7 5.07 -28.55 28.57
N PRO A 8 5.51 -27.28 28.55
CA PRO A 8 4.65 -26.17 28.93
C PRO A 8 3.52 -25.97 27.92
N SER A 9 2.30 -25.78 28.40
CA SER A 9 1.20 -25.29 27.58
C SER A 9 1.49 -23.84 27.14
N PRO A 10 1.37 -23.52 25.85
CA PRO A 10 1.51 -22.15 25.37
C PRO A 10 0.44 -21.21 25.93
N TYR A 11 0.81 -19.98 26.26
CA TYR A 11 -0.14 -18.93 26.65
C TYR A 11 -0.75 -18.23 25.42
N PRO A 12 -1.91 -17.53 25.56
CA PRO A 12 -2.49 -16.75 24.48
C PRO A 12 -1.49 -15.75 23.88
N ASP A 13 -1.37 -15.76 22.54
CA ASP A 13 -0.41 -14.96 21.77
C ASP A 13 1.06 -15.17 22.17
N GLU A 14 1.41 -16.28 22.83
CA GLU A 14 2.80 -16.62 23.12
C GLU A 14 3.53 -17.05 21.83
N TRP A 15 4.75 -16.55 21.63
CA TRP A 15 5.57 -17.00 20.52
C TRP A 15 6.20 -18.36 20.83
N TRP A 16 6.27 -19.27 19.84
CA TRP A 16 6.79 -20.64 20.00
C TRP A 16 8.15 -20.70 20.67
N TYR A 17 9.07 -19.80 20.31
CA TYR A 17 10.37 -19.70 20.98
C TYR A 17 10.27 -19.39 22.48
N SER A 18 9.29 -18.58 22.90
CA SER A 18 9.02 -18.32 24.32
C SER A 18 8.60 -19.58 25.06
N VAL A 19 7.77 -20.42 24.44
CA VAL A 19 7.38 -21.73 24.98
C VAL A 19 8.62 -22.60 25.23
N LEU A 20 9.56 -22.61 24.27
CA LEU A 20 10.83 -23.34 24.42
C LEU A 20 11.73 -22.74 25.50
N CYS A 21 11.77 -21.42 25.63
CA CYS A 21 12.47 -20.75 26.72
C CYS A 21 11.91 -21.13 28.10
N ARG A 22 10.58 -21.20 28.23
CA ARG A 22 9.91 -21.66 29.46
C ARG A 22 10.21 -23.12 29.73
N TYR A 23 10.21 -23.96 28.70
CA TYR A 23 10.62 -25.37 28.81
C TYR A 23 12.03 -25.48 29.39
N HIS A 24 12.99 -24.73 28.83
CA HIS A 24 14.37 -24.69 29.31
C HIS A 24 14.43 -24.30 30.80
N VAL A 25 13.79 -23.19 31.19
CA VAL A 25 13.78 -22.73 32.59
C VAL A 25 13.19 -23.78 33.53
N ARG A 26 12.05 -24.37 33.16
CA ARG A 26 11.33 -25.36 33.98
C ARG A 26 12.03 -26.72 34.05
N SER A 27 12.84 -27.07 33.04
CA SER A 27 13.66 -28.29 33.05
C SER A 27 14.82 -28.25 34.05
N GLY A 28 15.20 -27.05 34.52
CA GLY A 28 16.32 -26.87 35.47
C GLY A 28 17.71 -27.18 34.88
N HIS A 29 17.80 -27.37 33.55
CA HIS A 29 19.07 -27.60 32.88
C HIS A 29 19.98 -26.37 32.95
N SER A 30 21.23 -26.56 33.38
CA SER A 30 22.21 -25.47 33.44
C SER A 30 22.83 -25.12 32.08
N LYS A 31 22.71 -26.02 31.08
CA LYS A 31 23.28 -25.86 29.75
C LYS A 31 22.18 -25.94 28.68
N TYR A 32 22.16 -24.96 27.77
CA TYR A 32 21.24 -24.96 26.62
C TYR A 32 21.39 -26.21 25.75
N ALA A 33 22.62 -26.69 25.56
CA ALA A 33 22.88 -27.90 24.78
C ALA A 33 22.16 -29.14 25.32
N THR A 34 22.01 -29.26 26.64
CA THR A 34 21.26 -30.38 27.25
C THR A 34 19.78 -30.31 26.87
N THR A 35 19.17 -29.14 26.96
CA THR A 35 17.78 -28.92 26.56
C THR A 35 17.58 -29.11 25.06
N ILE A 36 18.50 -28.64 24.22
CA ILE A 36 18.46 -28.84 22.76
C ILE A 36 18.52 -30.34 22.44
N ASN A 37 19.44 -31.09 23.05
CA ASN A 37 19.55 -32.53 22.83
C ASN A 37 18.31 -33.28 23.29
N GLU A 38 17.70 -32.88 24.40
CA GLU A 38 16.45 -33.46 24.90
C GLU A 38 15.28 -33.17 23.95
N LEU A 39 15.12 -31.93 23.48
CA LEU A 39 14.04 -31.55 22.57
C LEU A 39 14.15 -32.20 21.19
N TYR A 40 15.36 -32.38 20.66
CA TYR A 40 15.58 -32.77 19.26
C TYR A 40 16.26 -34.14 19.06
N SER A 41 16.74 -34.79 20.13
CA SER A 41 17.44 -36.08 20.09
C SER A 41 18.67 -36.07 19.16
N ASP A 42 19.61 -35.15 19.41
CA ASP A 42 20.85 -34.92 18.64
C ASP A 42 20.65 -34.54 17.15
N ARG A 43 19.42 -34.24 16.72
CA ARG A 43 19.16 -33.67 15.39
C ARG A 43 19.51 -32.18 15.40
N PRO A 44 20.37 -31.68 14.49
CA PRO A 44 20.68 -30.26 14.41
C PRO A 44 19.44 -29.51 13.92
N MET A 45 18.76 -28.82 14.83
CA MET A 45 17.52 -28.08 14.54
C MET A 45 17.70 -26.58 14.74
N VAL A 46 17.02 -25.82 13.89
CA VAL A 46 16.96 -24.36 13.99
C VAL A 46 15.62 -23.99 14.62
N HIS A 47 15.67 -23.33 15.78
CA HIS A 47 14.52 -22.74 16.47
C HIS A 47 14.76 -21.24 16.69
N GLY A 48 13.77 -20.53 17.24
CA GLY A 48 13.92 -19.11 17.55
C GLY A 48 13.97 -18.19 16.31
N ARG A 49 13.42 -18.65 15.19
CA ARG A 49 13.28 -17.88 13.95
C ARG A 49 11.87 -17.32 13.84
N LEU A 50 11.71 -16.17 13.20
CA LEU A 50 10.40 -15.58 12.94
C LEU A 50 9.48 -16.54 12.17
N ILE A 51 10.06 -17.32 11.24
CA ILE A 51 9.38 -18.44 10.58
C ILE A 51 9.85 -19.75 11.21
N PRO A 52 8.92 -20.65 11.61
CA PRO A 52 9.30 -21.94 12.16
C PRO A 52 10.05 -22.78 11.11
N GLY A 53 10.91 -23.67 11.60
CA GLY A 53 11.51 -24.72 10.79
C GLY A 53 10.82 -26.06 11.05
N GLY A 54 11.57 -27.15 10.90
CA GLY A 54 11.13 -28.48 11.31
C GLY A 54 11.10 -28.69 12.83
N ASP A 55 11.42 -27.66 13.63
CA ASP A 55 11.52 -27.74 15.08
C ASP A 55 10.17 -28.03 15.75
N CYS A 56 9.08 -27.45 15.24
CA CYS A 56 7.73 -27.72 15.73
C CYS A 56 7.38 -29.21 15.61
N ALA A 57 7.50 -29.79 14.40
CA ALA A 57 7.23 -31.21 14.16
C ALA A 57 8.15 -32.13 14.97
N ALA A 58 9.44 -31.80 15.04
CA ALA A 58 10.41 -32.59 15.80
C ALA A 58 10.04 -32.67 17.28
N ILE A 59 9.70 -31.55 17.92
CA ILE A 59 9.32 -31.51 19.34
C ILE A 59 8.00 -32.24 19.56
N LEU A 60 6.99 -31.96 18.73
CA LEU A 60 5.66 -32.55 18.89
C LEU A 60 5.68 -34.08 18.70
N SER A 61 6.58 -34.61 17.85
CA SER A 61 6.78 -36.06 17.72
C SER A 61 7.30 -36.74 18.99
N ASN A 62 7.88 -35.97 19.93
CA ASN A 62 8.35 -36.43 21.23
C ASN A 62 7.33 -36.24 22.36
N LEU A 63 6.17 -35.62 22.08
CA LEU A 63 5.08 -35.43 23.05
C LEU A 63 4.07 -36.57 22.98
N PRO A 64 3.36 -36.87 24.09
CA PRO A 64 2.19 -37.72 24.04
C PRO A 64 1.14 -37.20 23.04
N PRO A 65 0.46 -38.08 22.28
CA PRO A 65 -0.59 -37.67 21.35
C PRO A 65 -1.68 -36.84 22.04
N GLY A 66 -2.10 -35.75 21.40
CA GLY A 66 -3.19 -34.89 21.88
C GLY A 66 -2.77 -33.79 22.86
N VAL A 67 -1.48 -33.67 23.23
CA VAL A 67 -1.00 -32.57 24.09
C VAL A 67 -0.99 -31.23 23.35
N LEU A 68 -0.47 -31.22 22.12
CA LEU A 68 -0.45 -30.06 21.22
C LEU A 68 -0.64 -30.54 19.78
N SER A 69 -1.40 -29.77 19.00
CA SER A 69 -1.50 -29.97 17.55
C SER A 69 -0.45 -29.14 16.83
N ILE A 70 0.20 -29.73 15.82
CA ILE A 70 1.15 -28.97 14.99
C ILE A 70 0.44 -27.88 14.19
N ASP A 71 -0.79 -28.12 13.73
CA ASP A 71 -1.57 -27.12 13.03
C ASP A 71 -1.85 -25.91 13.94
N ASP A 72 -2.14 -26.17 15.21
CA ASP A 72 -2.37 -25.15 16.23
C ASP A 72 -1.07 -24.38 16.56
N VAL A 73 0.06 -25.09 16.69
CA VAL A 73 1.40 -24.48 16.82
C VAL A 73 1.69 -23.52 15.68
N LEU A 74 1.56 -23.98 14.44
CA LEU A 74 1.85 -23.19 13.26
C LEU A 74 0.89 -21.99 13.12
N ALA A 75 -0.41 -22.18 13.38
CA ALA A 75 -1.42 -21.13 13.25
C ALA A 75 -1.35 -20.07 14.36
N ASN A 76 -1.13 -20.47 15.61
CA ASN A 76 -1.39 -19.60 16.77
C ASN A 76 -0.13 -19.18 17.52
N TYR A 77 0.96 -19.93 17.40
CA TYR A 77 2.17 -19.69 18.18
C TYR A 77 3.38 -19.35 17.29
N THR A 78 3.20 -19.25 15.97
CA THR A 78 4.24 -18.78 15.04
C THR A 78 3.77 -17.61 14.18
N LEU A 79 4.70 -16.87 13.56
CA LEU A 79 4.38 -15.83 12.58
C LEU A 79 4.16 -16.38 11.16
N LEU A 80 4.03 -17.69 10.99
CA LEU A 80 3.77 -18.29 9.68
C LEU A 80 2.54 -17.68 8.97
N PRO A 81 1.38 -17.47 9.64
CA PRO A 81 0.20 -16.88 8.99
C PRO A 81 0.46 -15.47 8.44
N TYR A 82 1.25 -14.68 9.15
CA TYR A 82 1.60 -13.31 8.74
C TYR A 82 2.43 -13.31 7.45
N TYR A 83 3.52 -14.09 7.42
CA TYR A 83 4.43 -14.10 6.28
C TYR A 83 3.91 -14.85 5.06
N THR A 84 2.98 -15.78 5.26
CA THR A 84 2.31 -16.49 4.17
C THR A 84 1.03 -15.79 3.72
N ARG A 85 0.53 -14.76 4.41
CA ARG A 85 -0.77 -14.10 4.16
C ARG A 85 -1.07 -13.84 2.68
N PHE A 86 -0.08 -13.35 1.95
CA PHE A 86 -0.17 -12.98 0.53
C PHE A 86 0.40 -14.03 -0.44
N PHE A 87 0.65 -15.26 0.01
CA PHE A 87 1.03 -16.36 -0.87
C PHE A 87 -0.21 -16.90 -1.58
N ALA A 88 -0.01 -17.39 -2.80
CA ALA A 88 -1.01 -18.19 -3.50
C ALA A 88 -1.32 -19.46 -2.69
N ALA A 89 -2.55 -19.97 -2.82
CA ALA A 89 -3.05 -21.07 -1.99
C ALA A 89 -2.21 -22.35 -2.12
N ASP A 90 -1.76 -22.68 -3.33
CA ASP A 90 -0.86 -23.79 -3.63
C ASP A 90 0.48 -23.65 -2.88
N LYS A 91 1.07 -22.46 -2.91
CA LYS A 91 2.32 -22.18 -2.21
C LYS A 91 2.13 -22.19 -0.69
N LYS A 92 1.00 -21.70 -0.17
CA LYS A 92 0.67 -21.79 1.26
C LYS A 92 0.63 -23.26 1.70
N GLN A 93 -0.09 -24.10 0.95
CA GLN A 93 -0.21 -25.52 1.24
C GLN A 93 1.15 -26.23 1.20
N GLN A 94 1.97 -25.96 0.18
CA GLN A 94 3.32 -26.52 0.08
C GLN A 94 4.20 -26.16 1.30
N VAL A 95 4.13 -24.91 1.76
CA VAL A 95 4.87 -24.48 2.96
C VAL A 95 4.34 -25.17 4.21
N TRP A 96 3.01 -25.30 4.32
CA TRP A 96 2.35 -25.95 5.44
C TRP A 96 2.74 -27.43 5.53
N ASP A 97 2.58 -28.19 4.44
CA ASP A 97 2.91 -29.61 4.35
C ASP A 97 4.39 -29.86 4.65
N ALA A 98 5.28 -29.01 4.12
CA ALA A 98 6.70 -29.10 4.43
C ALA A 98 6.99 -28.96 5.93
N LEU A 99 6.32 -28.03 6.61
CA LEU A 99 6.49 -27.84 8.07
C LEU A 99 5.86 -28.98 8.87
N LEU A 100 4.73 -29.53 8.41
CA LEU A 100 4.10 -30.73 9.00
C LEU A 100 5.05 -31.93 8.96
N ASP A 101 5.73 -32.12 7.83
CA ASP A 101 6.72 -33.20 7.63
C ASP A 101 8.06 -32.94 8.33
N GLY A 102 8.21 -31.81 9.04
CA GLY A 102 9.43 -31.43 9.73
C GLY A 102 10.56 -30.92 8.83
N HIS A 103 10.21 -30.45 7.63
CA HIS A 103 11.10 -29.75 6.73
C HIS A 103 11.04 -28.22 6.95
N GLY A 104 12.02 -27.49 6.40
CA GLY A 104 12.01 -26.03 6.44
C GLY A 104 10.94 -25.46 5.51
N SER A 105 10.39 -24.29 5.88
CA SER A 105 9.36 -23.59 5.09
C SER A 105 9.76 -23.18 3.67
N GLY A 106 11.05 -23.22 3.32
CA GLY A 106 11.57 -22.69 2.05
C GLY A 106 11.49 -21.17 1.91
N ILE A 107 11.03 -20.45 2.92
CA ILE A 107 10.95 -18.98 2.93
C ILE A 107 12.34 -18.43 3.30
N THR A 108 13.07 -17.91 2.31
CA THR A 108 14.43 -17.40 2.50
C THR A 108 14.54 -15.88 2.59
N SER A 109 13.56 -15.15 2.07
CA SER A 109 13.59 -13.69 1.96
C SER A 109 12.80 -13.00 3.08
N LEU A 110 13.25 -13.14 4.32
CA LEU A 110 12.66 -12.46 5.48
C LEU A 110 13.52 -11.27 5.89
N ARG A 111 12.88 -10.15 6.18
CA ARG A 111 13.53 -9.03 6.87
C ARG A 111 13.36 -9.24 8.35
N THR A 112 14.47 -9.33 9.08
CA THR A 112 14.49 -9.43 10.55
C THR A 112 14.85 -8.11 11.20
N GLN A 113 15.43 -7.18 10.44
CA GLN A 113 15.84 -5.86 10.92
C GLN A 113 14.67 -4.87 10.95
N MET A 114 14.66 -4.02 11.96
CA MET A 114 13.81 -2.86 12.08
C MET A 114 14.25 -1.73 11.12
N PRO A 115 13.41 -0.69 10.90
CA PRO A 115 13.75 0.44 10.03
C PRO A 115 15.02 1.21 10.41
N ASP A 116 15.40 1.20 11.68
CA ASP A 116 16.65 1.79 12.17
C ASP A 116 17.89 0.88 12.00
N GLY A 117 17.72 -0.29 11.37
CA GLY A 117 18.77 -1.29 11.14
C GLY A 117 19.04 -2.22 12.33
N THR A 118 18.40 -1.99 13.47
CA THR A 118 18.55 -2.86 14.65
C THR A 118 17.82 -4.18 14.46
N GLU A 119 18.22 -5.19 15.24
CA GLU A 119 17.61 -6.52 15.26
C GLU A 119 17.51 -6.99 16.71
N GLY A 120 16.37 -7.55 17.10
CA GLY A 120 16.14 -7.97 18.47
C GLY A 120 14.74 -8.48 18.72
N LEU A 121 14.58 -9.09 19.89
CA LEU A 121 13.27 -9.47 20.43
C LEU A 121 12.58 -8.23 20.98
N LYS A 122 11.26 -8.17 20.85
CA LYS A 122 10.48 -7.02 21.33
C LYS A 122 9.49 -7.44 22.41
N TYR A 123 9.33 -6.58 23.41
CA TYR A 123 8.31 -6.75 24.43
C TYR A 123 7.68 -5.41 24.82
N CYS A 124 6.48 -5.50 25.39
CA CYS A 124 5.80 -4.35 25.98
C CYS A 124 6.05 -4.33 27.50
N PRO A 125 6.52 -3.20 28.07
CA PRO A 125 6.67 -3.03 29.51
C PRO A 125 5.41 -3.31 30.34
N THR A 126 4.23 -3.02 29.78
CA THR A 126 2.94 -3.25 30.44
C THR A 126 2.53 -4.72 30.34
N CYS A 127 2.65 -5.37 29.16
CA CYS A 127 2.44 -6.82 29.04
C CYS A 127 3.32 -7.58 30.03
N TYR A 128 4.60 -7.22 30.12
CA TYR A 128 5.53 -7.86 31.06
C TYR A 128 4.96 -7.95 32.49
N LEU A 129 4.40 -6.85 33.00
CA LEU A 129 3.83 -6.80 34.34
C LEU A 129 2.53 -7.60 34.45
N LEU A 130 1.62 -7.44 33.48
CA LEU A 130 0.33 -8.13 33.47
C LEU A 130 0.50 -9.65 33.29
N ASP A 131 1.46 -10.08 32.48
CA ASP A 131 1.78 -11.49 32.29
C ASP A 131 2.40 -12.09 33.56
N THR A 132 3.28 -11.33 34.22
CA THR A 132 3.86 -11.74 35.52
C THR A 132 2.76 -11.90 36.57
N GLU A 133 1.81 -10.97 36.64
CA GLU A 133 0.68 -11.04 37.57
C GLU A 133 -0.25 -12.21 37.25
N LYS A 134 -0.60 -12.41 35.98
CA LYS A 134 -1.59 -13.39 35.55
C LYS A 134 -1.05 -14.83 35.48
N TYR A 135 0.17 -15.00 34.97
CA TYR A 135 0.76 -16.31 34.67
C TYR A 135 1.96 -16.65 35.55
N GLY A 136 2.41 -15.73 36.40
CA GLY A 136 3.59 -15.87 37.26
C GLY A 136 4.92 -15.62 36.54
N GLU A 137 4.91 -15.42 35.22
CA GLU A 137 6.09 -15.13 34.41
C GLU A 137 5.72 -14.35 33.15
N PRO A 138 6.57 -13.41 32.69
CA PRO A 138 6.40 -12.74 31.41
C PRO A 138 6.88 -13.63 30.26
N PHE A 139 6.30 -13.45 29.07
CA PHE A 139 6.64 -14.24 27.89
C PHE A 139 6.74 -13.37 26.63
N TRP A 140 7.43 -13.88 25.61
CA TRP A 140 7.52 -13.16 24.34
C TRP A 140 6.22 -13.34 23.57
N HIS A 141 5.44 -12.27 23.46
CA HIS A 141 4.28 -12.25 22.59
C HIS A 141 4.69 -12.37 21.11
N ARG A 142 3.93 -13.15 20.36
CA ARG A 142 4.12 -13.38 18.93
C ARG A 142 3.97 -12.08 18.14
N VAL A 143 2.90 -11.32 18.34
CA VAL A 143 2.63 -10.11 17.56
C VAL A 143 3.79 -9.10 17.70
N HIS A 144 4.37 -9.01 18.90
CA HIS A 144 5.51 -8.13 19.15
C HIS A 144 6.73 -8.46 18.29
N GLN A 145 6.89 -9.69 17.79
CA GLN A 145 8.10 -10.06 17.05
C GLN A 145 8.11 -9.62 15.58
N ILE A 146 7.02 -9.06 15.05
CA ILE A 146 6.99 -8.47 13.70
C ILE A 146 7.96 -7.28 13.67
N PRO A 147 9.03 -7.27 12.85
CA PRO A 147 10.05 -6.22 12.91
C PRO A 147 9.49 -4.81 12.73
N LEU A 148 8.54 -4.65 11.81
CA LEU A 148 7.92 -3.35 11.50
C LEU A 148 6.92 -2.85 12.57
N LEU A 149 6.49 -3.68 13.53
CA LEU A 149 5.50 -3.29 14.54
C LEU A 149 6.10 -2.25 15.52
N PRO A 150 5.62 -1.00 15.57
CA PRO A 150 6.27 0.06 16.33
C PRO A 150 5.83 0.09 17.82
N ILE A 151 4.56 -0.22 18.08
CA ILE A 151 3.94 -0.12 19.41
C ILE A 151 3.18 -1.40 19.74
N CYS A 152 2.90 -1.61 21.02
CA CYS A 152 2.08 -2.73 21.49
C CYS A 152 0.61 -2.51 21.07
N PRO A 153 -0.05 -3.46 20.40
CA PRO A 153 -1.45 -3.31 20.01
C PRO A 153 -2.39 -3.24 21.22
N MET A 154 -2.02 -3.83 22.35
CA MET A 154 -2.87 -3.92 23.55
C MET A 154 -2.78 -2.67 24.43
N HIS A 155 -1.58 -2.09 24.53
CA HIS A 155 -1.29 -1.00 25.47
C HIS A 155 -0.92 0.31 24.79
N GLN A 156 -0.75 0.29 23.45
CA GLN A 156 -0.47 1.47 22.64
C GLN A 156 0.77 2.24 23.13
N VAL A 157 1.79 1.51 23.62
CA VAL A 157 3.10 2.03 24.04
C VAL A 157 4.22 1.49 23.15
N PRO A 158 5.31 2.25 22.93
CA PRO A 158 6.49 1.77 22.20
C PRO A 158 7.01 0.45 22.74
N LEU A 159 7.34 -0.47 21.82
CA LEU A 159 7.97 -1.74 22.19
C LEU A 159 9.44 -1.52 22.55
N VAL A 160 9.89 -2.22 23.59
CA VAL A 160 11.29 -2.25 23.99
C VAL A 160 12.00 -3.35 23.22
N VAL A 161 13.12 -3.01 22.58
CA VAL A 161 13.98 -3.94 21.86
C VAL A 161 15.03 -4.51 22.81
N VAL A 162 15.15 -5.82 22.82
CA VAL A 162 16.24 -6.57 23.45
C VAL A 162 17.19 -7.04 22.33
N PRO A 163 18.39 -6.46 22.23
CA PRO A 163 19.32 -6.79 21.14
C PRO A 163 19.67 -8.27 21.13
N ALA A 164 19.24 -8.96 20.08
CA ALA A 164 19.51 -10.37 19.87
C ALA A 164 19.34 -10.70 18.39
N LYS A 165 20.37 -11.27 17.76
CA LYS A 165 20.24 -11.73 16.39
C LYS A 165 19.38 -12.99 16.36
N PHE A 166 18.33 -13.01 15.54
CA PHE A 166 17.48 -14.21 15.38
C PHE A 166 18.27 -15.44 14.96
N THR A 167 19.40 -15.26 14.28
CA THR A 167 20.33 -16.33 13.92
C THR A 167 20.98 -17.04 15.10
N ARG A 168 21.08 -16.37 16.25
CA ARG A 168 21.72 -16.90 17.46
C ARG A 168 20.71 -17.48 18.46
N LEU A 169 19.41 -17.23 18.26
CA LEU A 169 18.37 -17.77 19.13
C LEU A 169 18.22 -19.29 19.02
N SER A 170 18.79 -19.92 17.98
CA SER A 170 18.90 -21.38 17.92
C SER A 170 20.02 -21.96 18.80
N GLU A 171 20.90 -21.10 19.33
CA GLU A 171 22.05 -21.50 20.15
C GLU A 171 21.81 -21.24 21.65
N MET A 172 20.70 -20.60 22.00
CA MET A 172 20.40 -20.17 23.37
C MET A 172 18.90 -20.06 23.63
N PHE A 173 18.53 -20.09 24.90
CA PHE A 173 17.19 -19.73 25.35
C PHE A 173 17.26 -18.42 26.13
N LEU A 174 16.56 -17.40 25.63
CA LEU A 174 16.44 -16.08 26.24
C LEU A 174 15.00 -15.89 26.74
N PRO A 175 14.65 -16.39 27.94
CA PRO A 175 13.31 -16.20 28.50
C PRO A 175 13.12 -14.73 28.89
N LEU A 176 11.91 -14.17 28.66
CA LEU A 176 11.68 -12.75 28.94
C LEU A 176 11.89 -12.40 30.43
N VAL A 177 11.65 -13.33 31.35
CA VAL A 177 11.92 -13.15 32.80
C VAL A 177 13.39 -12.86 33.12
N SER A 178 14.32 -13.23 32.23
CA SER A 178 15.75 -12.93 32.40
C SER A 178 16.13 -11.51 31.95
N VAL A 179 15.24 -10.82 31.24
CA VAL A 179 15.44 -9.46 30.79
C VAL A 179 15.03 -8.51 31.90
N ARG A 180 15.90 -7.54 32.22
CA ARG A 180 15.56 -6.48 33.17
C ARG A 180 14.38 -5.67 32.64
N HIS A 181 13.27 -5.67 33.39
CA HIS A 181 12.12 -4.82 33.10
C HIS A 181 12.53 -3.34 32.98
N GLN A 182 11.94 -2.67 32.00
CA GLN A 182 12.12 -1.25 31.74
C GLN A 182 10.74 -0.59 31.84
N LYS A 183 10.68 0.65 32.33
CA LYS A 183 9.42 1.40 32.37
C LYS A 183 8.97 1.77 30.95
N ALA A 184 7.66 1.87 30.75
CA ALA A 184 7.13 2.40 29.50
C ALA A 184 7.62 3.84 29.28
N GLU A 185 8.21 4.10 28.12
CA GLU A 185 8.54 5.46 27.70
C GLU A 185 7.36 6.05 26.92
N HIS A 186 6.91 7.22 27.34
CA HIS A 186 5.96 8.02 26.57
C HIS A 186 6.74 8.88 25.57
N ARG A 187 6.97 8.33 24.39
CA ARG A 187 7.48 9.09 23.24
C ARG A 187 6.31 9.58 22.40
N GLU A 188 6.51 10.71 21.71
CA GLU A 188 5.56 11.19 20.72
C GLU A 188 5.39 10.12 19.62
N LYS A 189 4.15 9.72 19.38
CA LYS A 189 3.83 8.73 18.36
C LYS A 189 3.75 9.41 17.02
N ALA A 190 4.39 8.83 16.01
CA ALA A 190 4.16 9.29 14.65
C ALA A 190 2.70 8.97 14.23
N PRO A 191 2.06 9.80 13.39
CA PRO A 191 0.63 9.68 13.06
C PRO A 191 0.23 8.31 12.48
N TRP A 192 1.18 7.59 11.88
CA TRP A 192 0.96 6.29 11.25
C TRP A 192 1.13 5.09 12.19
N MET A 193 1.67 5.27 13.40
CA MET A 193 2.07 4.15 14.27
C MET A 193 0.88 3.30 14.72
N GLU A 194 -0.26 3.93 15.03
CA GLU A 194 -1.46 3.23 15.50
C GLU A 194 -2.11 2.46 14.34
N SER A 195 -2.41 3.13 13.23
CA SER A 195 -2.96 2.47 12.03
C SER A 195 -2.07 1.34 11.50
N LEU A 196 -0.75 1.53 11.54
CA LEU A 196 0.19 0.47 11.15
C LEU A 196 0.19 -0.70 12.12
N THR A 197 0.06 -0.42 13.42
CA THR A 197 -0.04 -1.47 14.45
C THR A 197 -1.32 -2.28 14.28
N ASP A 198 -2.45 -1.62 14.04
CA ASP A 198 -3.73 -2.28 13.84
C ASP A 198 -3.70 -3.15 12.58
N MET A 199 -3.19 -2.61 11.46
CA MET A 199 -3.02 -3.34 10.20
C MET A 199 -2.11 -4.57 10.37
N LEU A 200 -0.92 -4.41 10.97
CA LEU A 200 0.01 -5.52 11.16
C LEU A 200 -0.57 -6.60 12.09
N THR A 201 -1.26 -6.19 13.15
CA THR A 201 -1.93 -7.09 14.09
C THR A 201 -3.05 -7.87 13.39
N ALA A 202 -3.86 -7.19 12.58
CA ALA A 202 -4.90 -7.82 11.77
C ALA A 202 -4.33 -8.85 10.77
N LEU A 203 -3.18 -8.57 10.15
CA LEU A 203 -2.53 -9.52 9.23
C LEU A 203 -2.00 -10.78 9.92
N VAL A 204 -1.69 -10.72 11.22
CA VAL A 204 -1.26 -11.89 12.01
C VAL A 204 -2.46 -12.66 12.56
N CYS A 205 -3.39 -11.95 13.21
CA CYS A 205 -4.43 -12.56 14.02
C CYS A 205 -5.76 -12.76 13.28
N GLY A 206 -5.98 -12.06 12.17
CA GLY A 206 -7.23 -12.11 11.42
C GLY A 206 -7.27 -13.22 10.36
N GLU A 207 -8.49 -13.60 9.99
CA GLU A 207 -8.78 -14.57 8.93
C GLU A 207 -8.94 -13.88 7.57
N TYR A 208 -7.85 -13.29 7.07
CA TYR A 208 -7.85 -12.59 5.80
C TYR A 208 -7.21 -13.39 4.67
N ALA A 209 -7.76 -13.26 3.46
CA ALA A 209 -7.21 -13.83 2.25
C ALA A 209 -7.25 -12.81 1.10
N PRO A 210 -6.22 -12.78 0.22
CA PRO A 210 -6.28 -11.97 -1.00
C PRO A 210 -7.56 -12.21 -1.80
N THR A 211 -8.19 -11.13 -2.23
CA THR A 211 -9.45 -11.19 -2.99
C THR A 211 -9.22 -11.72 -4.42
N VAL A 212 -10.26 -12.34 -4.99
CA VAL A 212 -10.22 -12.90 -6.34
C VAL A 212 -10.77 -11.87 -7.33
N GLY A 213 -10.00 -11.58 -8.38
CA GLY A 213 -10.42 -10.73 -9.48
C GLY A 213 -10.21 -9.21 -9.28
N TYR A 214 -9.99 -8.75 -8.05
CA TYR A 214 -9.70 -7.34 -7.75
C TYR A 214 -8.67 -7.20 -6.63
N ASN A 215 -8.19 -5.98 -6.43
CA ASN A 215 -7.31 -5.61 -5.32
C ASN A 215 -7.67 -4.20 -4.85
N ASN A 216 -8.30 -4.10 -3.68
CA ASN A 216 -8.77 -2.82 -3.14
C ASN A 216 -7.61 -1.84 -2.89
N LEU A 217 -6.43 -2.32 -2.52
CA LEU A 217 -5.26 -1.45 -2.36
C LEU A 217 -4.84 -0.83 -3.67
N HIS A 218 -4.86 -1.58 -4.78
CA HIS A 218 -4.58 -1.01 -6.10
C HIS A 218 -5.59 0.08 -6.45
N THR A 219 -6.89 -0.18 -6.29
CA THR A 219 -7.95 0.81 -6.53
C THR A 219 -7.77 2.05 -5.66
N ALA A 220 -7.55 1.88 -4.35
CA ALA A 220 -7.38 3.01 -3.43
C ALA A 220 -6.14 3.84 -3.73
N LEU A 221 -5.02 3.21 -4.12
CA LEU A 221 -3.84 3.94 -4.55
C LEU A 221 -4.10 4.76 -5.83
N ILE A 222 -4.90 4.23 -6.76
CA ILE A 222 -5.33 4.99 -7.94
C ILE A 222 -6.23 6.16 -7.54
N ASN A 223 -7.24 5.93 -6.71
CA ASN A 223 -8.15 6.96 -6.20
C ASN A 223 -7.41 8.04 -5.40
N ALA A 224 -6.31 7.70 -4.74
CA ALA A 224 -5.43 8.64 -4.05
C ALA A 224 -4.46 9.39 -4.99
N GLY A 225 -4.52 9.17 -6.31
CA GLY A 225 -3.72 9.89 -7.30
C GLY A 225 -2.33 9.31 -7.55
N TYR A 226 -2.02 8.11 -7.05
CA TYR A 226 -0.73 7.44 -7.26
C TYR A 226 -0.62 6.71 -8.60
N GLY A 227 -1.61 6.83 -9.49
CA GLY A 227 -1.54 6.33 -10.85
C GLY A 227 -0.53 7.10 -11.73
N VAL A 228 -0.06 6.45 -12.80
CA VAL A 228 0.66 7.14 -13.88
C VAL A 228 -0.28 8.11 -14.58
N ASP A 229 0.25 9.22 -15.12
CA ASP A 229 -0.55 10.28 -15.73
C ASP A 229 -1.16 9.89 -17.09
N LYS A 230 -1.26 8.59 -17.41
CA LYS A 230 -1.90 8.07 -18.62
C LYS A 230 -3.27 7.50 -18.28
N ILE A 231 -4.31 8.09 -18.88
CA ILE A 231 -5.68 7.57 -18.81
C ILE A 231 -5.72 6.26 -19.60
N SER A 232 -5.95 5.16 -18.89
CA SER A 232 -6.23 3.85 -19.48
C SER A 232 -7.25 3.13 -18.61
N GLU A 233 -7.88 2.11 -19.16
CA GLU A 233 -8.81 1.25 -18.42
C GLU A 233 -8.11 0.48 -17.29
N HIS A 234 -6.79 0.27 -17.39
CA HIS A 234 -5.96 -0.42 -16.39
C HIS A 234 -4.79 0.47 -15.97
N GLN A 235 -5.08 1.50 -15.19
CA GLN A 235 -4.07 2.48 -14.80
C GLN A 235 -2.98 1.85 -13.92
N ALA A 236 -1.73 1.93 -14.40
CA ALA A 236 -0.57 1.48 -13.65
C ALA A 236 -0.23 2.45 -12.50
N LEU A 237 0.37 1.93 -11.43
CA LEU A 237 0.86 2.75 -10.32
C LEU A 237 2.20 3.41 -10.65
N SER A 238 2.39 4.64 -10.19
CA SER A 238 3.64 5.41 -10.32
C SER A 238 4.53 5.17 -9.12
N ALA A 239 5.65 4.47 -9.33
CA ALA A 239 6.65 4.24 -8.28
C ALA A 239 7.21 5.56 -7.72
N ALA A 240 7.45 6.56 -8.57
CA ALA A 240 7.99 7.85 -8.14
C ALA A 240 7.03 8.59 -7.19
N LYS A 241 5.72 8.63 -7.52
CA LYS A 241 4.72 9.29 -6.66
C LYS A 241 4.60 8.59 -5.30
N ILE A 242 4.57 7.25 -5.30
CA ILE A 242 4.52 6.45 -4.07
C ILE A 242 5.79 6.64 -3.23
N GLN A 243 6.97 6.63 -3.86
CA GLN A 243 8.24 6.83 -3.17
C GLN A 243 8.31 8.19 -2.48
N GLN A 244 7.89 9.25 -3.17
CA GLN A 244 7.82 10.59 -2.60
C GLN A 244 6.86 10.62 -1.39
N ALA A 245 5.62 10.17 -1.57
CA ALA A 245 4.62 10.18 -0.50
C ALA A 245 5.04 9.34 0.71
N ALA A 246 5.61 8.16 0.48
CA ALA A 246 6.10 7.30 1.55
C ALA A 246 7.24 7.95 2.34
N ARG A 247 8.15 8.70 1.67
CA ARG A 247 9.24 9.43 2.34
C ARG A 247 8.70 10.56 3.22
N GLU A 248 7.72 11.30 2.72
CA GLU A 248 7.08 12.39 3.45
C GLU A 248 6.26 11.88 4.65
N TYR A 249 5.53 10.78 4.48
CA TYR A 249 4.62 10.25 5.50
C TYR A 249 5.32 9.40 6.58
N TYR A 250 6.23 8.50 6.19
CA TYR A 250 6.89 7.58 7.11
C TYR A 250 8.30 8.02 7.57
N GLY A 251 8.90 8.98 6.87
CA GLY A 251 10.28 9.39 7.10
C GLY A 251 11.32 8.46 6.48
N THR A 252 12.60 8.81 6.68
CA THR A 252 13.73 8.23 5.94
C THR A 252 13.95 6.74 6.22
N GLN A 253 13.85 6.29 7.46
CA GLN A 253 14.17 4.91 7.85
C GLN A 253 13.27 3.87 7.18
N ILE A 254 11.94 4.07 7.25
CA ILE A 254 10.96 3.19 6.59
C ILE A 254 11.09 3.32 5.07
N TYR A 255 11.29 4.54 4.56
CA TYR A 255 11.51 4.78 3.13
C TYR A 255 12.68 3.97 2.58
N GLU A 256 13.86 4.07 3.19
CA GLU A 256 15.07 3.39 2.75
C GLU A 256 14.89 1.88 2.75
N GLN A 257 14.25 1.33 3.79
CA GLN A 257 14.10 -0.11 3.93
C GLN A 257 13.06 -0.71 2.96
N TYR A 258 11.91 -0.04 2.76
CA TYR A 258 10.77 -0.64 2.04
C TYR A 258 10.52 -0.05 0.66
N PHE A 259 10.88 1.23 0.43
CA PHE A 259 10.46 2.01 -0.74
C PHE A 259 11.60 2.46 -1.65
N ALA A 260 12.85 2.57 -1.19
CA ALA A 260 13.97 3.04 -2.02
C ALA A 260 14.20 2.19 -3.29
N SER A 261 13.94 0.88 -3.20
CA SER A 261 14.02 -0.07 -4.33
C SER A 261 12.68 -0.35 -5.01
N LEU A 262 11.64 0.42 -4.71
CA LEU A 262 10.32 0.24 -5.31
C LEU A 262 10.37 0.49 -6.82
N SER A 263 9.79 -0.42 -7.60
CA SER A 263 9.75 -0.33 -9.06
C SER A 263 8.37 -0.65 -9.60
N ALA A 264 8.12 -0.30 -10.86
CA ALA A 264 6.87 -0.63 -11.55
C ALA A 264 6.59 -2.15 -11.57
N ALA A 265 7.63 -2.99 -11.65
CA ALA A 265 7.49 -4.44 -11.60
C ALA A 265 7.01 -4.92 -10.22
N VAL A 266 7.52 -4.34 -9.12
CA VAL A 266 7.06 -4.63 -7.76
C VAL A 266 5.60 -4.23 -7.60
N LEU A 267 5.22 -3.04 -8.07
CA LEU A 267 3.85 -2.54 -8.00
C LEU A 267 2.87 -3.37 -8.85
N SER A 268 3.30 -3.83 -10.02
CA SER A 268 2.51 -4.75 -10.86
C SER A 268 2.22 -6.08 -10.15
N ARG A 269 3.21 -6.64 -9.47
CA ARG A 269 3.02 -7.84 -8.63
C ARG A 269 2.10 -7.57 -7.45
N LEU A 270 2.26 -6.43 -6.78
CA LEU A 270 1.40 -6.02 -5.67
C LEU A 270 -0.06 -5.93 -6.11
N ALA A 271 -0.34 -5.26 -7.23
CA ALA A 271 -1.69 -5.11 -7.77
C ALA A 271 -2.38 -6.46 -8.06
N LYS A 272 -1.58 -7.51 -8.32
CA LYS A 272 -2.06 -8.87 -8.61
C LYS A 272 -2.00 -9.82 -7.42
N TRP A 273 -1.74 -9.33 -6.21
CA TRP A 273 -1.54 -10.18 -5.01
C TRP A 273 -0.35 -11.15 -5.09
N GLN A 274 0.66 -10.86 -5.93
CA GLN A 274 1.82 -11.72 -6.19
C GLN A 274 3.10 -11.27 -5.45
N LEU A 275 3.01 -10.23 -4.62
CA LEU A 275 4.10 -9.79 -3.78
C LEU A 275 4.08 -10.54 -2.45
N SER A 276 5.19 -11.17 -2.09
CA SER A 276 5.36 -11.88 -0.81
C SER A 276 5.97 -10.97 0.26
N SER A 277 5.32 -9.84 0.56
CA SER A 277 5.78 -8.90 1.60
C SER A 277 4.57 -8.28 2.29
N PRO A 278 4.13 -8.83 3.44
CA PRO A 278 3.02 -8.26 4.19
C PRO A 278 3.29 -6.81 4.63
N GLU A 279 4.54 -6.47 4.92
CA GLU A 279 4.96 -5.12 5.32
C GLU A 279 4.62 -4.08 4.25
N ARG A 280 4.86 -4.40 2.97
CA ARG A 280 4.59 -3.45 1.88
C ARG A 280 3.10 -3.24 1.66
N TYR A 281 2.27 -4.28 1.81
CA TYR A 281 0.82 -4.09 1.77
C TYR A 281 0.35 -3.24 2.95
N ALA A 282 0.84 -3.53 4.16
CA ALA A 282 0.47 -2.78 5.35
C ALA A 282 0.83 -1.29 5.24
N LEU A 283 2.08 -0.98 4.84
CA LEU A 283 2.54 0.39 4.68
C LEU A 283 1.77 1.14 3.58
N LEU A 284 1.46 0.50 2.46
CA LEU A 284 0.72 1.16 1.39
C LEU A 284 -0.76 1.36 1.75
N ALA A 285 -1.39 0.39 2.43
CA ALA A 285 -2.77 0.49 2.90
C ALA A 285 -2.92 1.62 3.92
N VAL A 286 -2.03 1.66 4.92
CA VAL A 286 -2.06 2.72 5.95
C VAL A 286 -1.80 4.10 5.33
N MET A 287 -0.93 4.20 4.33
CA MET A 287 -0.65 5.47 3.65
C MET A 287 -1.89 6.04 2.94
N VAL A 288 -2.84 5.19 2.52
CA VAL A 288 -4.13 5.61 1.94
C VAL A 288 -5.30 5.54 2.93
N GLY A 289 -5.02 5.38 4.24
CA GLY A 289 -6.05 5.32 5.27
C GLY A 289 -6.94 4.08 5.23
N MET A 290 -6.45 2.96 4.68
CA MET A 290 -7.19 1.71 4.54
C MET A 290 -6.90 0.74 5.68
N ASP A 291 -7.94 0.21 6.30
CA ASP A 291 -7.87 -0.87 7.30
C ASP A 291 -7.89 -2.27 6.64
N ALA A 292 -7.70 -3.32 7.45
CA ALA A 292 -7.61 -4.69 6.95
C ALA A 292 -8.96 -5.19 6.38
N ASP A 293 -10.07 -4.85 7.02
CA ASP A 293 -11.41 -5.23 6.54
C ASP A 293 -11.71 -4.63 5.16
N THR A 294 -11.32 -3.39 4.93
CA THR A 294 -11.45 -2.73 3.63
C THR A 294 -10.45 -3.31 2.61
N LEU A 295 -9.23 -3.65 3.03
CA LEU A 295 -8.21 -4.25 2.15
C LEU A 295 -8.65 -5.59 1.54
N PHE A 296 -9.33 -6.43 2.34
CA PHE A 296 -9.76 -7.77 1.94
C PHE A 296 -11.27 -7.90 1.71
N GLY A 297 -12.02 -6.82 1.93
CA GLY A 297 -13.48 -6.80 1.86
C GLY A 297 -14.04 -6.61 0.45
N LEU A 298 -15.25 -6.06 0.39
CA LEU A 298 -15.97 -5.81 -0.86
C LEU A 298 -15.20 -4.88 -1.79
N ALA A 299 -15.36 -5.09 -3.10
CA ALA A 299 -14.69 -4.28 -4.11
C ALA A 299 -15.05 -2.80 -3.96
N ILE A 300 -14.03 -1.95 -3.89
CA ILE A 300 -14.18 -0.49 -3.87
C ILE A 300 -14.38 0.01 -5.30
N GLU A 301 -15.30 0.96 -5.49
CA GLU A 301 -15.50 1.59 -6.78
C GLU A 301 -14.28 2.46 -7.17
N PRO A 302 -13.78 2.35 -8.41
CA PRO A 302 -12.72 3.22 -8.90
C PRO A 302 -13.26 4.65 -9.04
N ILE A 303 -12.74 5.56 -8.21
CA ILE A 303 -12.98 6.99 -8.31
C ILE A 303 -11.80 7.55 -9.09
N ASP A 304 -12.04 7.95 -10.33
CA ASP A 304 -10.99 8.57 -11.14
C ASP A 304 -10.71 9.98 -10.62
N PRO A 305 -9.53 10.26 -10.03
CA PRO A 305 -9.25 11.55 -9.40
C PRO A 305 -9.25 12.68 -10.43
N LEU A 306 -8.97 12.36 -11.70
CA LEU A 306 -9.06 13.31 -12.79
C LEU A 306 -10.51 13.65 -13.11
N LEU A 307 -11.44 12.70 -12.97
CA LEU A 307 -12.87 12.94 -13.12
C LEU A 307 -13.36 13.91 -12.03
N GLU A 308 -13.01 13.67 -10.76
CA GLU A 308 -13.43 14.54 -9.65
C GLU A 308 -12.86 15.96 -9.83
N LYS A 309 -11.56 16.10 -10.14
CA LYS A 309 -10.96 17.39 -10.50
C LYS A 309 -11.64 18.05 -11.70
N LEU A 310 -11.99 17.27 -12.73
CA LEU A 310 -12.67 17.79 -13.91
C LEU A 310 -14.06 18.34 -13.53
N LEU A 311 -14.79 17.62 -12.69
CA LEU A 311 -16.10 18.04 -12.18
C LEU A 311 -15.98 19.28 -11.28
N SER A 312 -14.97 19.37 -10.42
CA SER A 312 -14.77 20.58 -9.60
C SER A 312 -14.48 21.82 -10.45
N TYR A 313 -13.73 21.68 -11.56
CA TYR A 313 -13.51 22.76 -12.51
C TYR A 313 -14.77 23.10 -13.32
N LYS A 314 -15.64 22.13 -13.58
CA LYS A 314 -16.94 22.34 -14.23
C LYS A 314 -17.89 23.12 -13.31
N GLU A 315 -17.92 22.78 -12.02
CA GLU A 315 -18.74 23.45 -11.00
C GLU A 315 -18.29 24.87 -10.71
N ALA A 316 -16.98 25.16 -10.80
CA ALA A 316 -16.43 26.49 -10.65
C ALA A 316 -16.96 27.52 -11.69
N GLY A 317 -17.58 27.05 -12.78
CA GLY A 317 -18.25 27.91 -13.77
C GLY A 317 -17.31 28.78 -14.63
N VAL A 318 -15.99 28.58 -14.52
CA VAL A 318 -14.98 29.32 -15.30
C VAL A 318 -14.78 28.66 -16.66
N ILE A 319 -14.74 29.46 -17.73
CA ILE A 319 -14.44 28.97 -19.09
C ILE A 319 -12.92 28.89 -19.26
N TYR A 320 -12.36 27.68 -19.13
CA TYR A 320 -10.93 27.43 -19.35
C TYR A 320 -10.59 27.24 -20.84
N GLY A 321 -9.38 27.60 -21.24
CA GLY A 321 -8.79 27.13 -22.49
C GLY A 321 -8.34 25.66 -22.35
N LYS A 322 -8.43 24.85 -23.42
CA LYS A 322 -8.09 23.41 -23.37
C LYS A 322 -6.69 23.15 -22.79
N SER A 323 -5.68 23.87 -23.27
CA SER A 323 -4.29 23.70 -22.80
C SER A 323 -4.09 24.18 -21.36
N ASP A 324 -4.80 25.22 -20.94
CA ASP A 324 -4.74 25.75 -19.59
C ASP A 324 -5.41 24.81 -18.58
N LEU A 325 -6.59 24.27 -18.92
CA LEU A 325 -7.26 23.25 -18.11
C LEU A 325 -6.40 21.99 -18.00
N ALA A 326 -5.77 21.56 -19.11
CA ALA A 326 -4.88 20.40 -19.12
C ALA A 326 -3.69 20.60 -18.17
N ALA A 327 -3.04 21.76 -18.25
CA ALA A 327 -1.93 22.11 -17.36
C ALA A 327 -2.36 22.16 -15.89
N LYS A 328 -3.52 22.75 -15.59
CA LYS A 328 -4.10 22.80 -14.22
C LYS A 328 -4.44 21.41 -13.67
N MET A 329 -4.87 20.51 -14.54
CA MET A 329 -5.12 19.11 -14.19
C MET A 329 -3.85 18.24 -14.16
N GLY A 330 -2.69 18.78 -14.57
CA GLY A 330 -1.42 18.05 -14.62
C GLY A 330 -1.34 17.01 -15.74
N ILE A 331 -2.15 17.14 -16.79
CA ILE A 331 -2.26 16.18 -17.89
C ILE A 331 -2.01 16.85 -19.26
N GLN A 332 -1.79 16.04 -20.29
CA GLN A 332 -1.65 16.53 -21.65
C GLN A 332 -3.03 16.90 -22.26
N PRO A 333 -3.11 17.90 -23.15
CA PRO A 333 -4.39 18.36 -23.72
C PRO A 333 -5.22 17.27 -24.41
N GLY A 334 -4.59 16.28 -25.05
CA GLY A 334 -5.31 15.15 -25.67
C GLY A 334 -5.95 14.18 -24.67
N GLN A 335 -5.46 14.18 -23.43
CA GLN A 335 -6.00 13.33 -22.35
C GLN A 335 -7.31 13.90 -21.80
N LEU A 336 -7.53 15.21 -21.90
CA LEU A 336 -8.80 15.83 -21.54
C LEU A 336 -9.97 15.34 -22.40
N ASP A 337 -9.74 15.17 -23.71
CA ASP A 337 -10.76 14.62 -24.60
C ASP A 337 -11.03 13.15 -24.25
N SER A 338 -9.98 12.38 -23.99
CA SER A 338 -10.09 10.96 -23.60
C SER A 338 -10.87 10.81 -22.29
N LEU A 339 -10.65 11.72 -21.33
CA LEU A 339 -11.35 11.74 -20.05
C LEU A 339 -12.83 12.08 -20.21
N ALA A 340 -13.14 13.12 -20.99
CA ALA A 340 -14.51 13.49 -21.30
C ALA A 340 -15.25 12.38 -22.03
N GLN A 341 -14.61 11.72 -22.99
CA GLN A 341 -15.19 10.59 -23.72
C GLN A 341 -15.43 9.39 -22.79
N LYS A 342 -14.47 9.05 -21.92
CA LYS A 342 -14.57 7.93 -20.96
C LYS A 342 -15.77 8.07 -20.02
N TYR A 343 -16.04 9.28 -19.52
CA TYR A 343 -17.12 9.54 -18.57
C TYR A 343 -18.34 10.23 -19.19
N ASN A 344 -18.39 10.29 -20.52
CA ASN A 344 -19.48 10.92 -21.27
C ASN A 344 -19.78 12.38 -20.83
N ILE A 345 -18.75 13.13 -20.48
CA ILE A 345 -18.84 14.54 -20.09
C ILE A 345 -18.74 15.41 -21.34
N GLN A 346 -19.72 16.29 -21.52
CA GLN A 346 -19.65 17.33 -22.56
C GLN A 346 -18.50 18.31 -22.23
N PRO A 347 -17.52 18.50 -23.14
CA PRO A 347 -16.42 19.43 -22.92
C PRO A 347 -16.92 20.84 -22.62
N PHE A 348 -16.52 21.39 -21.47
CA PHE A 348 -16.91 22.74 -21.01
C PHE A 348 -15.79 23.77 -21.18
N TRP A 349 -14.59 23.33 -21.56
CA TRP A 349 -13.49 24.22 -21.96
C TRP A 349 -13.72 24.76 -23.38
N ARG A 350 -13.07 25.88 -23.69
CA ARG A 350 -13.15 26.55 -25.00
C ARG A 350 -12.70 25.59 -26.09
N GLN A 351 -13.66 24.92 -26.72
CA GLN A 351 -13.47 24.19 -27.95
C GLN A 351 -13.32 25.22 -29.08
N ILE A 352 -12.32 25.04 -29.94
CA ILE A 352 -12.25 25.77 -31.21
C ILE A 352 -13.43 25.23 -32.02
N ARG A 353 -14.59 25.88 -31.92
CA ARG A 353 -15.81 25.43 -32.60
C ARG A 353 -15.69 25.74 -34.10
N GLN A 354 -15.98 24.67 -34.86
CA GLN A 354 -16.12 24.52 -36.30
C GLN A 354 -14.85 24.28 -37.10
N ASP A 355 -14.84 23.11 -37.72
CA ASP A 355 -14.05 22.69 -38.88
C ASP A 355 -14.09 23.76 -39.98
N ARG A 356 -13.14 24.70 -39.91
CA ARG A 356 -12.91 25.68 -40.98
C ARG A 356 -12.12 24.99 -42.09
N CYS A 357 -12.81 24.17 -42.89
CA CYS A 357 -12.17 23.36 -43.95
C CYS A 357 -11.90 24.12 -45.25
N LYS A 358 -12.47 25.32 -45.43
CA LYS A 358 -12.41 26.08 -46.69
C LYS A 358 -11.66 27.39 -46.49
N CYS A 359 -10.67 27.62 -47.35
CA CYS A 359 -9.86 28.83 -47.39
C CYS A 359 -10.18 29.63 -48.66
N ILE A 360 -10.42 30.92 -48.51
CA ILE A 360 -10.51 31.88 -49.63
C ILE A 360 -9.19 32.64 -49.63
N ARG A 361 -8.42 32.55 -50.72
CA ARG A 361 -7.23 33.38 -50.93
C ARG A 361 -7.63 34.65 -51.66
N LEU A 362 -7.35 35.79 -51.04
CA LEU A 362 -7.53 37.11 -51.64
C LEU A 362 -6.14 37.59 -52.08
N LEU A 363 -5.98 37.90 -53.36
CA LEU A 363 -4.82 38.62 -53.86
C LEU A 363 -5.13 40.10 -53.73
N LEU A 364 -4.30 40.82 -52.97
CA LEU A 364 -4.47 42.23 -52.68
C LEU A 364 -3.28 42.99 -53.24
N THR A 365 -3.53 44.18 -53.76
CA THR A 365 -2.48 45.17 -54.03
C THR A 365 -1.92 45.71 -52.70
N ASN A 366 -0.73 46.30 -52.74
CA ASN A 366 -0.12 46.89 -51.54
C ASN A 366 -1.02 47.94 -50.87
N GLY A 367 -1.70 48.77 -51.67
CA GLY A 367 -2.62 49.79 -51.17
C GLY A 367 -3.87 49.21 -50.50
N GLU A 368 -4.45 48.15 -51.06
CA GLU A 368 -5.60 47.46 -50.45
C GLU A 368 -5.22 46.77 -49.14
N TYR A 369 -4.03 46.14 -49.10
CA TYR A 369 -3.53 45.50 -47.90
C TYR A 369 -3.31 46.52 -46.77
N GLU A 370 -2.69 47.66 -47.06
CA GLU A 370 -2.47 48.73 -46.07
C GLU A 370 -3.78 49.34 -45.56
N LEU A 371 -4.76 49.53 -46.44
CA LEU A 371 -6.10 50.01 -46.06
C LEU A 371 -6.79 49.07 -45.08
N ILE A 372 -6.79 47.76 -45.37
CA ILE A 372 -7.38 46.75 -44.49
C ILE A 372 -6.63 46.70 -43.16
N LEU A 373 -5.30 46.82 -43.19
CA LEU A 373 -4.46 46.76 -42.01
C LEU A 373 -4.64 47.99 -41.11
N LYS A 374 -4.85 49.18 -41.70
CA LYS A 374 -5.21 50.40 -40.98
C LYS A 374 -6.60 50.28 -40.35
N ALA A 375 -7.61 49.84 -41.10
CA ALA A 375 -8.96 49.64 -40.60
C ALA A 375 -9.02 48.59 -39.46
N ALA A 376 -8.22 47.52 -39.56
CA ALA A 376 -8.11 46.52 -38.51
C ALA A 376 -7.56 47.09 -37.19
N ARG A 377 -6.55 47.98 -37.28
CA ARG A 377 -5.97 48.66 -36.11
C ARG A 377 -6.98 49.60 -35.45
N GLU A 378 -7.75 50.34 -36.25
CA GLU A 378 -8.79 51.26 -35.76
C GLU A 378 -9.95 50.53 -35.07
N SER A 379 -10.25 49.29 -35.49
CA SER A 379 -11.32 48.45 -34.93
C SER A 379 -11.00 47.70 -33.62
N GLY A 380 -9.84 47.95 -33.00
CA GLY A 380 -9.48 47.37 -31.70
C GLY A 380 -8.52 46.18 -31.73
N ASN A 381 -7.53 46.18 -32.63
CA ASN A 381 -6.40 45.22 -32.65
C ASN A 381 -6.81 43.73 -32.69
N THR A 382 -7.83 43.40 -33.46
CA THR A 382 -8.14 41.99 -33.78
C THR A 382 -7.18 41.44 -34.83
N GLN A 383 -6.90 40.14 -34.80
CA GLN A 383 -6.07 39.46 -35.81
C GLN A 383 -6.63 39.75 -37.22
N LEU A 384 -5.78 40.17 -38.17
CA LEU A 384 -6.19 40.66 -39.50
C LEU A 384 -7.17 39.71 -40.22
N ALA A 385 -6.93 38.39 -40.14
CA ALA A 385 -7.80 37.38 -40.74
C ALA A 385 -9.19 37.30 -40.10
N VAL A 386 -9.29 37.57 -38.79
CA VAL A 386 -10.57 37.62 -38.06
C VAL A 386 -11.33 38.88 -38.47
N PHE A 387 -10.65 40.03 -38.54
CA PHE A 387 -11.22 41.29 -38.97
C PHE A 387 -11.80 41.22 -40.38
N VAL A 388 -11.01 40.73 -41.35
CA VAL A 388 -11.46 40.56 -42.75
C VAL A 388 -12.67 39.65 -42.85
N ARG A 389 -12.69 38.56 -42.06
CA ARG A 389 -13.85 37.65 -42.03
C ARG A 389 -15.10 38.35 -41.52
N THR A 390 -15.00 39.17 -40.47
CA THR A 390 -16.14 39.92 -39.92
C THR A 390 -16.71 40.86 -40.98
N ILE A 391 -15.88 41.61 -41.71
CA ILE A 391 -16.33 42.47 -42.81
C ILE A 391 -17.11 41.68 -43.87
N VAL A 392 -16.56 40.54 -44.31
CA VAL A 392 -17.20 39.72 -45.34
C VAL A 392 -18.57 39.22 -44.88
N LEU A 393 -18.72 38.85 -43.61
CA LEU A 393 -19.99 38.38 -43.04
C LEU A 393 -20.98 39.52 -42.84
N ASP A 394 -20.56 40.68 -42.33
CA ASP A 394 -21.41 41.85 -42.16
C ASP A 394 -22.00 42.33 -43.49
N VAL A 395 -21.18 42.39 -44.55
CA VAL A 395 -21.65 42.77 -45.89
C VAL A 395 -22.68 41.77 -46.43
N LEU A 396 -22.56 40.48 -46.10
CA LEU A 396 -23.53 39.47 -46.51
C LEU A 396 -24.84 39.59 -45.72
N CYS A 397 -24.77 39.78 -44.39
CA CYS A 397 -25.97 39.98 -43.56
C CYS A 397 -26.75 41.25 -43.96
N ASN A 398 -26.07 42.38 -44.18
CA ASN A 398 -26.71 43.64 -44.56
C ASN A 398 -27.36 43.60 -45.96
N LYS A 399 -26.87 42.71 -46.86
CA LYS A 399 -27.47 42.47 -48.18
C LYS A 399 -28.74 41.60 -48.13
N GLU A 400 -28.92 40.80 -47.08
CA GLU A 400 -30.14 40.02 -46.88
C GLU A 400 -31.27 40.88 -46.31
N GLU A 401 -30.97 41.79 -45.39
CA GLU A 401 -31.95 42.74 -44.83
C GLU A 401 -32.50 43.72 -45.90
N SER A 402 -31.62 44.27 -46.74
CA SER A 402 -32.02 45.18 -47.83
C SER A 402 -32.83 44.51 -48.96
N LYS A 403 -32.76 43.18 -49.10
CA LYS A 403 -33.66 42.41 -49.99
C LYS A 403 -35.02 42.10 -49.36
N CYS A 404 -35.12 42.12 -48.03
CA CYS A 404 -36.38 41.91 -47.32
C CYS A 404 -37.27 43.16 -47.41
N ASP A 405 -36.68 44.36 -47.27
CA ASP A 405 -37.41 45.64 -47.33
C ASP A 405 -37.92 46.02 -48.73
N GLN A 406 -37.29 45.53 -49.80
CA GLN A 406 -37.79 45.75 -51.17
C GLN A 406 -38.97 44.84 -51.55
N LYS A 407 -39.26 43.78 -50.78
CA LYS A 407 -40.42 42.90 -51.02
C LYS A 407 -41.68 43.35 -50.29
N SER A 408 -41.58 44.21 -49.29
CA SER A 408 -42.71 44.70 -48.48
C SER A 408 -43.35 46.00 -49.00
N THR A 409 -42.77 46.66 -50.01
CA THR A 409 -43.29 47.94 -50.58
C THR A 409 -43.89 47.81 -51.99
N GLY A 410 -44.04 46.59 -52.51
CA GLY A 410 -44.58 46.33 -53.85
C GLY A 410 -45.87 45.50 -53.85
N LYS A 411 -46.90 45.91 -53.11
CA LYS A 411 -48.30 45.51 -53.33
C LYS A 411 -49.23 46.61 -52.79
N LEU A 412 -49.62 47.52 -53.68
CA LEU A 412 -50.86 48.30 -53.62
C LEU A 412 -51.60 48.02 -54.93
#